data_AF-A0A8S8YL61-F1
#
_entry.id   AF-A0A8S8YL61-F1
#
_cell.length_a   1.000
_cell.length_b   1.000
_cell.length_c   1.000
_cell.angle_alpha   90.00
_cell.angle_beta   90.00
_cell.angle_gamma   90.00
#
_symmetry.space_group_name_H-M   'P 1'
#
loop_
_entity.id
_entity.type
_entity.pdbx_description
1 polymer ?
#
loop_
_entity_poly.entity_id
_entity_poly.type
_entity_poly.pdbx_seq_one_letter_code
_entity_poly.pdbx_strand_id
1 'polypeptide(L)'
;MPCLDELTFWVEGDDERARCYYPRCGAWIEQNAYDPTRWDCGWPAANWNKRAEDYKQAYQGLVSMRGSAASAGTSVKMPTREEWLSKQETERETIHQKNSIHSRTKWKSDSLGWISAIIASMFGAGEVVEEILEEE
;
A
#
# COMPACT_ATOMS: atom_id res chain seq x y z
N MET A 1 2.66 18.97 13.38
CA MET A 1 2.27 17.61 12.93
C MET A 1 2.01 16.78 14.20
N PRO A 2 0.74 16.53 14.59
CA PRO A 2 0.38 16.00 15.92
C PRO A 2 0.46 14.46 15.99
N CYS A 3 1.45 13.89 15.30
CA CYS A 3 1.53 12.45 15.05
C CYS A 3 2.23 11.65 16.15
N LEU A 4 2.59 12.26 17.28
CA LEU A 4 3.42 11.61 18.31
C LEU A 4 2.97 11.97 19.73
N ASP A 5 1.85 12.67 19.85
CA ASP A 5 1.34 13.10 21.16
C ASP A 5 0.59 11.96 21.88
N GLU A 6 0.15 10.95 21.12
CA GLU A 6 -0.46 9.74 21.67
C GLU A 6 0.07 8.51 20.93
N LEU A 7 1.09 7.86 21.50
CA LEU A 7 1.42 6.48 21.16
C LEU A 7 0.44 5.60 21.93
N THR A 8 -0.30 4.75 21.22
CA THR A 8 -1.09 3.71 21.88
C THR A 8 -0.13 2.58 22.22
N PHE A 9 -0.06 2.25 23.51
CA PHE A 9 0.72 1.13 24.03
C PHE A 9 -0.14 -0.13 24.03
N TRP A 10 0.46 -1.26 23.71
CA TRP A 10 -0.15 -2.57 23.92
C TRP A 10 0.94 -3.61 24.19
N VAL A 11 0.56 -4.62 24.95
CA VAL A 11 1.40 -5.77 25.23
C VAL A 11 0.87 -6.93 24.40
N GLU A 12 1.74 -7.59 23.65
CA GLU A 12 1.40 -8.79 22.88
C GLU A 12 2.26 -9.95 23.41
N GLY A 13 1.69 -10.81 24.25
CA GLY A 13 2.45 -11.86 24.95
C GLY A 13 3.27 -11.30 26.12
N ASP A 14 4.59 -11.55 26.11
CA ASP A 14 5.56 -10.97 27.05
C ASP A 14 6.21 -9.69 26.50
N ASP A 15 5.99 -9.37 25.21
CA ASP A 15 6.65 -8.26 24.52
C ASP A 15 5.82 -6.97 24.60
N GLU A 16 6.47 -5.90 25.02
CA GLU A 16 5.90 -4.55 25.06
C GLU A 16 6.04 -3.84 23.71
N ARG A 17 4.93 -3.29 23.20
CA ARG A 17 4.87 -2.61 21.91
C ARG A 17 4.14 -1.28 22.03
N ALA A 18 4.54 -0.31 21.21
CA ALA A 18 3.84 0.96 21.07
C ALA A 18 3.80 1.37 19.61
N ARG A 19 2.65 1.89 19.15
CA ARG A 19 2.54 2.45 17.80
C ARG A 19 1.63 3.65 17.76
N CYS A 20 1.94 4.53 16.84
CA CYS A 20 1.07 5.60 16.46
C CYS A 20 0.17 5.12 15.31
N TYR A 21 -1.13 4.99 15.59
CA TYR A 21 -2.16 4.63 14.61
C TYR A 21 -2.60 5.81 13.73
N TYR A 22 -2.01 6.99 13.89
CA TYR A 22 -2.36 8.11 13.03
C TYR A 22 -2.06 7.75 11.57
N PRO A 23 -2.98 7.97 10.61
CA PRO A 23 -2.98 7.37 9.26
C PRO A 23 -1.78 7.69 8.34
N ARG A 24 -0.80 8.49 8.80
CA ARG A 24 0.51 8.66 8.15
C ARG A 24 1.70 8.69 9.10
N CYS A 25 1.50 8.49 10.40
CA CYS A 25 2.62 8.35 11.31
C CYS A 25 3.18 6.95 11.19
N GLY A 26 2.41 5.96 11.64
CA GLY A 26 2.87 4.57 11.69
C GLY A 26 4.16 4.39 12.49
N ALA A 27 4.56 5.37 13.32
CA ALA A 27 5.73 5.27 14.16
C ALA A 27 5.53 4.14 15.16
N TRP A 28 6.57 3.36 15.42
CA TRP A 28 6.49 2.17 16.25
C TRP A 28 7.72 2.06 17.16
N ILE A 29 7.52 1.42 18.30
CA ILE A 29 8.53 1.00 19.27
C ILE A 29 8.18 -0.44 19.65
N GLU A 30 9.14 -1.34 19.58
CA GLU A 30 8.96 -2.76 19.84
C GLU A 30 10.22 -3.33 20.46
N GLN A 31 10.06 -4.26 21.40
CA GLN A 31 11.18 -5.01 21.96
C GLN A 31 11.77 -5.95 20.91
N ASN A 32 13.09 -6.07 20.85
CA ASN A 32 13.75 -6.86 19.82
C ASN A 32 13.46 -8.36 20.01
N ALA A 33 12.89 -9.00 18.99
CA ALA A 33 12.49 -10.41 19.02
C ALA A 33 13.64 -11.41 19.30
N TYR A 34 14.90 -11.00 19.12
CA TYR A 34 16.08 -11.83 19.37
C TYR A 34 16.82 -11.45 20.65
N ASP A 35 16.62 -10.23 21.17
CA ASP A 35 17.34 -9.69 22.32
C ASP A 35 16.38 -8.85 23.18
N PRO A 36 15.77 -9.43 24.23
CA PRO A 36 14.79 -8.73 25.06
C PRO A 36 15.40 -7.58 25.85
N THR A 37 16.73 -7.44 25.91
CA THR A 37 17.37 -6.28 26.54
C THR A 37 17.42 -5.06 25.61
N ARG A 38 16.92 -5.19 24.37
CA ARG A 38 17.02 -4.16 23.34
C ARG A 38 15.67 -3.80 22.75
N TRP A 39 15.58 -2.56 22.31
CA TRP A 39 14.38 -1.98 21.72
C TRP A 39 14.67 -1.49 20.30
N ASP A 40 13.72 -1.68 19.41
CA ASP A 40 13.75 -1.16 18.05
C ASP A 40 12.63 -0.13 17.88
N CYS A 41 12.93 0.97 17.20
CA CYS A 41 11.92 1.95 16.85
C CYS A 41 12.09 2.44 15.42
N GLY A 42 10.97 2.88 14.84
CA GLY A 42 10.97 3.34 13.47
C GLY A 42 9.80 4.24 13.14
N TRP A 43 10.00 5.01 12.07
CA TRP A 43 9.02 5.88 11.49
C TRP A 43 9.03 5.71 9.97
N PRO A 44 8.11 4.90 9.41
CA PRO A 44 8.08 4.59 7.98
C PRO A 44 7.94 5.83 7.09
N ALA A 45 7.12 6.81 7.51
CA ALA A 45 6.92 8.03 6.72
C ALA A 45 8.15 8.94 6.66
N ALA A 46 9.10 8.79 7.60
CA ALA A 46 10.37 9.49 7.61
C ALA A 46 11.53 8.62 7.06
N ASN A 47 11.24 7.39 6.60
CA ASN A 47 12.23 6.38 6.24
C ASN A 47 13.34 6.24 7.31
N TRP A 48 12.93 6.23 8.58
CA TRP A 48 13.84 6.25 9.72
C TRP A 48 13.64 5.01 10.59
N ASN A 49 14.73 4.37 10.98
CA ASN A 49 14.75 3.29 11.96
C ASN A 49 15.98 3.47 12.86
N LYS A 50 15.86 3.04 14.12
CA LYS A 50 16.97 3.09 15.07
C LYS A 50 16.81 2.01 16.13
N ARG A 51 17.95 1.48 16.55
CA ARG A 51 18.06 0.58 17.71
C ARG A 51 18.34 1.40 18.96
N ALA A 52 17.70 1.02 20.06
CA ALA A 52 17.79 1.66 21.36
C ALA A 52 18.07 0.61 22.44
N GLU A 53 18.72 1.03 23.52
CA GLU A 53 18.99 0.16 24.67
C GLU A 53 17.73 0.05 25.54
N ASP A 54 16.96 1.14 25.65
CA ASP A 54 15.72 1.18 26.44
C ASP A 54 14.56 1.85 25.70
N TYR A 55 13.33 1.55 26.14
CA TYR A 55 12.11 2.20 25.65
C TYR A 55 12.20 3.74 25.65
N LYS A 56 12.74 4.32 26.72
CA LYS A 56 12.86 5.79 26.85
C LYS A 56 13.76 6.38 25.76
N GLN A 57 14.85 5.70 25.43
CA GLN A 57 15.76 6.13 24.37
C GLN A 57 15.12 5.98 22.99
N ALA A 58 14.34 4.91 22.77
CA ALA A 58 13.55 4.73 21.56
C ALA A 58 12.53 5.86 21.35
N TYR A 59 11.78 6.21 22.40
CA TYR A 59 10.82 7.30 22.38
C TYR A 59 11.48 8.66 22.14
N GLN A 60 12.58 8.96 22.84
CA GLN A 60 13.34 10.20 22.64
C GLN A 60 13.87 10.33 21.20
N GLY A 61 14.30 9.23 20.58
CA GLY A 61 14.70 9.20 19.18
C GLY A 61 13.59 9.63 18.22
N LEU A 62 12.38 9.09 18.40
CA LEU A 62 11.21 9.45 17.62
C LEU A 62 10.79 10.92 17.82
N VAL A 63 10.79 11.40 19.07
CA VAL A 63 10.47 12.80 19.39
C VAL A 63 11.50 13.76 18.79
N SER A 64 12.79 13.43 18.85
CA SER A 64 13.87 14.22 18.26
C SER A 64 13.71 14.32 16.74
N MET A 65 13.46 13.19 16.07
CA MET A 65 13.19 13.14 14.64
C MET A 65 11.96 13.96 14.24
N ARG A 66 10.89 13.93 15.04
CA ARG A 66 9.73 14.81 14.83
C ARG A 66 10.10 16.27 14.89
N GLY A 67 10.92 16.68 15.88
CA GLY A 67 11.42 18.04 15.98
C GLY A 67 12.12 18.47 14.69
N SER A 68 12.99 17.62 14.16
CA SER A 68 13.69 17.86 12.89
C SER A 68 12.74 17.92 11.69
N ALA A 69 11.78 17.00 11.58
CA ALA A 69 10.82 16.95 10.47
C ALA A 69 9.83 18.13 10.47
N ALA A 70 9.37 18.56 11.65
CA ALA A 70 8.51 19.73 11.80
C ALA A 70 9.24 21.03 11.42
N SER A 71 10.53 21.12 11.77
CA SER A 71 11.38 22.28 11.47
C SER A 71 11.70 22.40 9.97
N ALA A 72 11.72 21.28 9.25
CA ALA A 72 11.96 21.22 7.80
C ALA A 72 10.76 21.69 6.95
N GLY A 73 9.71 22.25 7.56
CA GLY A 73 8.59 22.86 6.83
C GLY A 73 7.70 21.87 6.06
N THR A 74 7.86 20.57 6.29
CA THR A 74 7.01 19.53 5.68
C THR A 74 5.66 19.49 6.39
N SER A 75 4.92 20.61 6.33
CA SER A 75 3.52 20.67 6.73
C SER A 75 2.68 20.06 5.62
N VAL A 76 2.77 18.74 5.47
CA VAL A 76 1.75 18.00 4.75
C VAL A 76 0.47 18.21 5.56
N LYS A 77 -0.45 19.07 5.06
CA LYS A 77 -1.82 19.14 5.59
C LYS A 77 -2.38 17.73 5.47
N MET A 78 -2.47 17.09 6.62
CA MET A 78 -2.96 15.73 6.68
C MET A 78 -4.49 15.76 6.68
N PRO A 79 -5.14 14.96 5.82
CA PRO A 79 -6.58 14.81 5.85
C PRO A 79 -7.03 14.26 7.20
N THR A 80 -8.24 14.62 7.62
CA THR A 80 -8.87 14.06 8.80
C THR A 80 -9.13 12.56 8.63
N ARG A 81 -9.51 11.88 9.72
CA ARG A 81 -9.82 10.44 9.70
C ARG A 81 -10.87 10.12 8.65
N GLU A 82 -11.92 10.93 8.55
CA GLU A 82 -13.01 10.75 7.59
C GLU A 82 -12.52 10.91 6.14
N GLU A 83 -11.73 11.94 5.86
CA GLU A 83 -11.15 12.20 4.53
C GLU A 83 -10.17 11.11 4.09
N TRP A 84 -9.47 10.45 5.03
CA TRP A 84 -8.59 9.32 4.71
C TRP A 84 -9.38 8.04 4.44
N LEU A 85 -10.40 7.76 5.27
CA LEU A 85 -11.28 6.61 5.08
C LEU A 85 -12.02 6.69 3.74
N SER A 86 -12.54 7.87 3.38
CA SER A 86 -13.21 8.07 2.09
C SER A 86 -12.27 7.85 0.92
N LYS A 87 -11.01 8.31 1.03
CA LYS A 87 -9.99 8.07 -0.01
C LYS A 87 -9.70 6.59 -0.20
N GLN A 88 -9.61 5.81 0.90
CA GLN A 88 -9.45 4.36 0.80
C GLN A 88 -10.66 3.68 0.16
N GLU A 89 -11.87 4.12 0.50
CA GLU A 89 -13.10 3.60 -0.09
C GLU A 89 -13.14 3.86 -1.60
N THR A 90 -12.87 5.10 -2.03
CA THR A 90 -12.74 5.42 -3.46
C THR A 90 -11.66 4.60 -4.15
N GLU A 91 -10.51 4.39 -3.51
CA GLU A 91 -9.43 3.57 -4.08
C GLU A 91 -9.88 2.10 -4.24
N ARG A 92 -10.58 1.54 -3.26
CA ARG A 92 -11.17 0.20 -3.31
C ARG A 92 -12.20 0.07 -4.43
N GLU A 93 -13.07 1.06 -4.59
CA GLU A 93 -14.07 1.11 -5.67
C GLU A 93 -13.39 1.16 -7.04
N THR A 94 -12.36 2.00 -7.21
CA THR A 94 -11.63 2.10 -8.49
C THR A 94 -10.93 0.80 -8.85
N ILE A 95 -10.38 0.08 -7.87
CA ILE A 95 -9.78 -1.25 -8.09
C ILE A 95 -10.85 -2.25 -8.52
N HIS A 96 -12.01 -2.26 -7.86
CA HIS A 96 -13.13 -3.13 -8.23
C HIS A 96 -13.63 -2.87 -9.65
N GLN A 97 -13.73 -1.60 -10.02
CA GLN A 97 -14.17 -1.18 -11.35
C GLN A 97 -13.12 -1.57 -12.42
N LYS A 98 -11.83 -1.36 -12.15
CA LYS A 98 -10.73 -1.80 -13.03
C LYS A 98 -10.75 -3.31 -13.23
N ASN A 99 -10.96 -4.10 -12.17
CA ASN A 99 -11.04 -5.56 -12.26
C ASN A 99 -12.26 -6.03 -13.06
N SER A 100 -13.41 -5.35 -12.93
CA SER A 100 -14.61 -5.61 -13.73
C SER A 100 -14.38 -5.32 -15.22
N ILE A 101 -13.73 -4.20 -15.54
CA ILE A 101 -13.39 -3.85 -16.92
C ILE A 101 -12.37 -4.84 -17.49
N HIS A 102 -11.33 -5.16 -16.73
CA HIS A 102 -10.28 -6.11 -17.13
C HIS A 102 -10.84 -7.51 -17.38
N SER A 103 -11.73 -8.01 -16.52
CA SER A 103 -12.38 -9.30 -16.73
C SER A 103 -13.28 -9.30 -17.98
N ARG A 104 -14.01 -8.20 -18.24
CA ARG A 104 -14.84 -8.06 -19.44
C ARG A 104 -14.02 -8.00 -20.73
N THR A 105 -12.90 -7.29 -20.74
CA THR A 105 -12.01 -7.22 -21.92
C THR A 105 -11.31 -8.54 -22.17
N LYS A 106 -10.82 -9.21 -21.12
CA LYS A 106 -10.25 -10.55 -21.21
C LYS A 106 -11.23 -11.59 -21.73
N TRP A 107 -12.48 -11.56 -21.28
CA TRP A 107 -13.51 -12.48 -21.77
C TRP A 107 -13.80 -12.29 -23.26
N LYS A 108 -13.81 -11.03 -23.75
CA LYS A 108 -13.95 -10.72 -25.18
C LYS A 108 -12.77 -11.22 -26.01
N SER A 109 -11.53 -11.03 -25.55
CA SER A 109 -10.34 -11.52 -26.27
C SER A 109 -10.29 -13.04 -26.32
N ASP A 110 -10.60 -13.71 -25.20
CA ASP A 110 -10.59 -15.17 -25.11
C ASP A 110 -11.70 -15.77 -26.01
N SER A 111 -12.86 -15.12 -26.09
CA SER A 111 -13.97 -15.53 -26.98
C SER A 111 -13.65 -15.35 -28.47
N LEU A 112 -13.06 -14.21 -28.86
CA LEU A 112 -12.64 -13.95 -30.24
C LEU A 112 -11.52 -14.91 -30.67
N GLY A 113 -10.57 -15.21 -29.78
CA GLY A 113 -9.52 -16.19 -30.04
C GLY A 113 -10.08 -17.60 -30.27
N TRP A 114 -11.10 -17.99 -29.50
CA TRP A 114 -11.77 -19.28 -29.70
C TRP A 114 -12.54 -19.34 -31.03
N ILE A 115 -13.25 -18.27 -31.40
CA ILE A 115 -13.95 -18.20 -32.70
C ILE A 115 -12.96 -18.32 -33.86
N SER A 116 -11.85 -17.59 -33.84
CA SER A 116 -10.81 -17.69 -34.88
C SER A 116 -10.19 -19.08 -34.96
N ALA A 117 -9.98 -19.77 -33.83
CA ALA A 117 -9.47 -21.14 -33.81
C ALA A 117 -10.47 -22.15 -34.41
N ILE A 118 -11.78 -21.95 -34.22
CA ILE A 118 -12.83 -22.76 -34.85
C ILE A 118 -12.82 -22.54 -36.37
N ILE A 119 -12.76 -21.28 -36.83
CA ILE A 119 -12.72 -20.96 -38.27
C ILE A 119 -11.49 -21.59 -38.92
N ALA A 120 -10.31 -21.45 -38.32
CA ALA A 120 -9.06 -22.05 -38.82
C ALA A 120 -9.10 -23.59 -38.85
N SER A 121 -9.93 -24.23 -38.02
CA SER A 121 -10.11 -25.69 -38.03
C SER A 121 -11.11 -26.15 -39.10
N MET A 122 -12.05 -25.27 -39.50
CA MET A 122 -13.02 -25.54 -40.57
C MET A 122 -12.43 -25.35 -41.97
N PHE A 123 -11.52 -24.38 -42.12
CA PHE A 123 -10.77 -24.13 -43.35
C PHE A 123 -9.35 -24.66 -43.17
N GLY A 124 -9.15 -25.96 -43.41
CA GLY A 124 -7.84 -26.61 -43.26
C GLY A 124 -6.75 -25.89 -44.05
N ALA A 125 -5.53 -25.83 -43.47
CA ALA A 125 -4.35 -25.11 -43.97
C ALA A 125 -4.15 -25.27 -45.48
N GLY A 126 -4.65 -24.29 -46.25
CA GLY A 126 -4.56 -24.29 -47.70
C GLY A 126 -5.51 -23.24 -48.28
N GLU A 127 -4.90 -22.26 -48.92
CA GLU A 127 -5.51 -21.20 -49.74
C GLU A 127 -5.82 -19.87 -49.04
N VAL A 128 -5.17 -18.85 -49.58
CA VAL A 128 -5.23 -17.43 -49.26
C VAL A 128 -6.63 -16.85 -49.51
N VAL A 129 -7.12 -16.02 -48.60
CA VAL A 129 -8.11 -14.98 -48.90
C VAL A 129 -7.70 -13.68 -48.21
N GLU A 130 -6.74 -13.01 -48.82
CA GLU A 130 -6.56 -11.58 -48.68
C GLU A 130 -7.56 -10.93 -49.65
N GLU A 131 -8.79 -10.70 -49.21
CA GLU A 131 -9.68 -9.71 -49.84
C GLU A 131 -10.84 -9.36 -48.90
N ILE A 132 -11.38 -8.16 -49.09
CA ILE A 132 -12.45 -7.47 -48.34
C ILE A 132 -11.93 -6.61 -47.17
N LEU A 133 -11.16 -5.58 -47.54
CA LEU A 133 -11.37 -4.22 -47.01
C LEU A 133 -11.57 -3.29 -48.20
N GLU A 134 -12.75 -3.37 -48.80
CA GLU A 134 -13.30 -2.29 -49.62
C GLU A 134 -14.82 -2.31 -49.47
N GLU A 135 -15.35 -1.45 -48.60
CA GLU A 135 -16.55 -0.63 -48.83
C GLU A 135 -16.68 0.38 -47.66
N GLU A 136 -17.22 1.55 -48.01
CA GLU A 136 -17.26 2.84 -47.31
C GLU A 136 -17.74 2.87 -45.84
#